data_AF-A0A944H6G2-F1
#
_entry.id   AF-A0A944H6G2-F1
#
_cell.length_a   1.000
_cell.length_b   1.000
_cell.length_c   1.000
_cell.angle_alpha   90.00
_cell.angle_beta   90.00
_cell.angle_gamma   90.00
#
_symmetry.space_group_name_H-M   'P 1'
#
loop_
_entity.id
_entity.type
_entity.pdbx_description
1 polymer ?
#
loop_
_entity_poly.entity_id
_entity_poly.type
_entity_poly.pdbx_seq_one_letter_code
_entity_poly.pdbx_strand_id
1 'polypeptide(L)' 'MSTAKIISFISTKGSVGKTSLTIHMAGYLAALGKKVLLIDADSQQSLSSLYLVSTLWTI' A
#
# COMPACT_ATOMS: atom_id res chain seq x y z
N MET A 1 3.52 -20.51 -14.55
CA MET A 1 3.69 -19.39 -13.59
C MET A 1 2.34 -18.75 -13.37
N SER A 2 1.87 -18.57 -12.13
CA SER A 2 0.64 -17.82 -11.85
C SER A 2 0.93 -16.32 -11.97
N THR A 3 0.13 -15.59 -12.73
CA THR A 3 0.22 -14.13 -12.85
C THR A 3 -0.22 -13.45 -11.55
N ALA A 4 0.57 -12.46 -11.10
CA ALA A 4 0.18 -11.61 -9.96
C ALA A 4 -0.93 -10.64 -10.39
N LYS A 5 -1.89 -10.37 -9.48
CA LYS A 5 -2.92 -9.36 -9.72
C LYS A 5 -2.38 -7.98 -9.34
N ILE A 6 -2.42 -7.04 -10.28
CA ILE A 6 -1.92 -5.67 -10.09
C ILE A 6 -3.10 -4.75 -9.77
N ILE A 7 -2.97 -3.95 -8.71
CA ILE A 7 -3.94 -2.93 -8.28
C ILE A 7 -3.17 -1.63 -8.12
N SER A 8 -3.59 -0.57 -8.82
CA SER A 8 -2.91 0.72 -8.84
C SER A 8 -3.79 1.84 -8.30
N PHE A 9 -3.28 2.62 -7.36
CA PHE A 9 -3.94 3.80 -6.80
C PHE A 9 -3.27 5.07 -7.34
N ILE A 10 -3.89 5.71 -8.33
CA ILE A 10 -3.31 6.83 -9.09
C ILE A 10 -4.19 8.07 -8.95
N SER A 11 -3.56 9.23 -8.70
CA SER A 11 -4.22 10.53 -8.73
C SER A 11 -3.18 11.64 -8.85
N THR A 12 -3.49 12.65 -9.67
CA THR A 12 -2.67 13.84 -9.92
C THR A 12 -2.77 14.89 -8.81
N LYS A 13 -3.73 14.75 -7.89
CA LYS A 13 -3.88 15.63 -6.72
C LYS A 13 -3.14 15.06 -5.50
N GLY A 14 -2.47 15.95 -4.77
CA GLY A 14 -1.91 15.63 -3.45
C GLY A 14 -3.01 15.37 -2.42
N SER A 15 -2.69 14.62 -1.36
CA SER A 15 -3.53 14.46 -0.16
C SER A 15 -4.95 13.91 -0.38
N VAL A 16 -5.17 13.09 -1.41
CA VAL A 16 -6.46 12.41 -1.66
C VAL A 16 -6.57 11.01 -1.04
N GLY A 17 -5.60 10.63 -0.20
CA GLY A 17 -5.63 9.34 0.51
C GLY A 17 -5.12 8.12 -0.28
N LYS A 18 -4.45 8.30 -1.43
CA LYS A 18 -3.88 7.19 -2.23
C LYS A 18 -3.05 6.22 -1.38
N THR A 19 -2.02 6.75 -0.73
CA THR A 19 -1.07 6.00 0.10
C THR A 19 -1.77 5.31 1.26
N SER A 20 -2.66 6.01 1.96
CA SER A 20 -3.44 5.47 3.07
C SER A 20 -4.34 4.32 2.63
N LEU A 21 -4.98 4.43 1.46
CA LEU A 21 -5.83 3.38 0.92
C LEU A 21 -5.00 2.19 0.44
N THR A 22 -3.86 2.43 -0.22
CA THR A 22 -2.90 1.39 -0.60
C THR A 22 -2.48 0.55 0.61
N ILE A 23 -2.13 1.20 1.73
CA ILE A 23 -1.73 0.52 2.97
C ILE A 23 -2.86 -0.32 3.56
N HIS A 24 -4.05 0.24 3.71
CA HIS A 24 -5.19 -0.51 4.28
C HIS A 24 -5.57 -1.71 3.41
N MET A 25 -5.61 -1.54 2.09
CA MET A 25 -5.92 -2.63 1.17
C MET A 25 -4.85 -3.72 1.22
N ALA A 26 -3.58 -3.35 1.36
CA ALA A 26 -2.49 -4.30 1.53
C ALA A 26 -2.60 -5.10 2.84
N GLY A 27 -2.88 -4.42 3.96
CA GLY A 27 -3.10 -5.06 5.26
C GLY A 27 -4.27 -6.02 5.22
N TYR A 28 -5.40 -5.62 4.63
CA TYR A 28 -6.56 -6.48 4.42
C TYR A 28 -6.22 -7.73 3.59
N LEU A 29 -5.53 -7.56 2.46
CA LEU A 29 -5.13 -8.69 1.61
C LEU A 29 -4.13 -9.63 2.30
N ALA A 30 -3.19 -9.07 3.07
CA ALA A 30 -2.25 -9.85 3.86
C ALA A 30 -2.96 -10.64 4.98
N ALA A 31 -3.94 -10.05 5.66
CA ALA A 31 -4.78 -10.72 6.66
C ALA A 31 -5.60 -11.88 6.06
N LEU A 32 -5.95 -11.80 4.77
CA LEU A 32 -6.55 -12.90 4.01
C LEU A 32 -5.53 -13.95 3.50
N GLY A 33 -4.28 -13.90 3.99
CA GLY A 33 -3.21 -14.85 3.64
C GLY A 33 -2.63 -14.66 2.24
N LYS A 34 -2.85 -13.51 1.59
CA LYS A 34 -2.24 -13.22 0.29
C LYS A 34 -0.83 -12.68 0.46
N LYS A 35 0.08 -13.07 -0.45
CA LYS A 35 1.38 -12.41 -0.59
C LYS A 35 1.16 -11.08 -1.30
N VAL A 36 1.51 -9.99 -0.64
CA VAL A 36 1.32 -8.62 -1.13
C VAL A 36 2.68 -7.94 -1.27
N LEU A 37 2.91 -7.29 -2.41
CA LEU A 37 4.04 -6.40 -2.65
C LEU A 37 3.50 -5.00 -2.87
N LEU A 38 4.15 -4.03 -2.25
CA LEU A 38 3.78 -2.62 -2.34
C LEU A 38 4.90 -1.86 -3.00
N ILE A 39 4.52 -1.03 -3.96
CA ILE A 39 5.45 -0.23 -4.75
C ILE A 39 5.01 1.21 -4.62
N ASP A 40 5.93 2.07 -4.16
CA ASP A 40 5.74 3.51 -4.17
C ASP A 40 6.38 4.10 -5.42
N ALA A 41 5.56 4.77 -6.21
CA ALA A 41 6.00 5.52 -7.39
C ALA A 41 5.68 7.02 -7.26
N ASP A 42 5.41 7.49 -6.04
CA ASP A 42 5.27 8.91 -5.73
C ASP A 42 6.66 9.51 -5.42
N SER A 43 6.99 10.66 -5.99
CA SER A 43 8.27 11.35 -5.75
C SER A 43 8.44 11.77 -4.29
N GLN A 44 7.34 11.92 -3.54
CA GLN A 44 7.36 12.23 -2.11
C GLN A 44 7.58 10.99 -1.23
N GLN A 45 7.64 9.78 -1.80
CA GLN A 45 7.91 8.52 -1.07
C GLN A 45 7.02 8.33 0.18
N SER A 46 5.76 8.75 0.08
CA SER A 46 4.84 8.81 1.22
C SER A 46 4.52 7.42 1.81
N LEU A 47 4.63 6.33 1.03
CA LEU A 47 4.39 4.97 1.54
C LEU A 47 5.49 4.56 2.52
N SER A 48 6.75 4.82 2.19
CA SER A 48 7.89 4.44 3.04
C SER A 48 7.83 5.11 4.42
N SER A 49 7.39 6.36 4.46
CA SER A 49 7.20 7.10 5.72
C SER A 49 6.07 6.52 6.58
N LEU A 50 4.96 6.12 5.95
CA LEU A 50 3.78 5.63 6.67
C LEU A 50 3.86 4.14 7.06
N TYR A 51 4.61 3.32 6.32
CA TYR A 51 4.76 1.87 6.57
C TYR A 51 5.47 1.55 7.89
N LEU A 52 6.42 2.39 8.31
CA LEU A 52 7.09 2.25 9.60
C LEU A 52 6.12 2.43 10.78
N VAL A 53 5.05 3.21 10.59
CA VAL A 53 4.04 3.43 11.60
C VAL A 53 3.02 2.29 11.62
N SER A 54 2.47 1.85 10.48
CA SER A 54 1.38 0.86 10.49
C SER A 54 1.82 -0.55 10.95
N THR A 55 3.08 -0.93 10.75
CA THR A 55 3.61 -2.22 11.21
C THR A 55 3.71 -2.30 12.75
N LEU A 56 3.85 -1.16 13.43
CA LEU A 56 3.93 -1.08 14.89
C LEU A 56 2.56 -1.18 15.59
N TRP A 57 1.45 -1.09 14.85
CA TRP A 57 0.09 -1.09 15.40
C TRP A 57 -0.78 -2.28 14.93
N THR A 58 -0.21 -3.30 14.30
CA THR A 58 -0.96 -4.51 13.88
C THR A 58 -0.15 -5.78 14.11
N ILE A 59 0.20 -5.96 15.39
CA ILE A 59 0.24 -7.24 16.11
C ILE A 59 -0.42 -7.04 17.47
#